data_AF-A0A7K0A648-F1
#
_entry.id   AF-A0A7K0A648-F1
#
_cell.length_a   1.000
_cell.length_b   1.000
_cell.length_c   1.000
_cell.angle_alpha   90.00
_cell.angle_beta   90.00
_cell.angle_gamma   90.00
#
_symmetry.space_group_name_H-M   'P 1'
#
loop_
_entity.id
_entity.type
_entity.pdbx_description
1 polymer ?
#
loop_
_entity_poly.entity_id
_entity_poly.type
_entity_poly.pdbx_seq_one_letter_code
_entity_poly.pdbx_strand_id
1 'polypeptide(L)'
;MTMITVLFVGAALTALTSTAMFVTIQEFRAGTDDKKAAEALAYAEAGIDRMIHELRTNVNFGQMRTAGCEGSDPITVSGKIGGETSKRTFEAILQVWNGDAANPADRLAPAACGVPPHNNSDPRAEEPRLLAITSVGEHPTARRVVRQIIEVKPIGLPIGIYADRIDANGNGGMVSISMISPTDIVGRAKMAFAGDDPYYVKDDFYDNDDMTPIPAAAHAGGQIYPGSGGGAKEHPPSPNCEANLTTGTNPGTPGQSLWDGSNWTNDEGLAAVSSGCAGQTGFPPTSRFDADDLTRVSPRPELSEQDYLALKEAAKASGLYCLNAANCTREGAPITLGPNIFQSDLGNLTTETNWIAYFEYDSGDPFDNVVRWKASVQPCSDDPNQHRSVVLVVRNGSMEMQSESSITGFVLVPEGYFDSAGAYITEATVIAKEFRLRGQADLRLSECWVRNFPAPFVDVVPRAWSEVDR
;
A
#
# COMPACT_ATOMS: atom_id res chain seq x y z
N MET A 1 52.30 -17.64 -73.50
CA MET A 1 51.72 -16.48 -72.79
C MET A 1 50.32 -16.74 -72.25
N THR A 2 49.47 -17.52 -72.93
CA THR A 2 48.10 -17.86 -72.51
C THR A 2 47.97 -18.62 -71.18
N MET A 3 48.94 -19.47 -70.81
CA MET A 3 48.88 -20.26 -69.57
C MET A 3 49.13 -19.43 -68.30
N ILE A 4 49.89 -18.32 -68.39
CA ILE A 4 50.16 -17.41 -67.27
C ILE A 4 48.93 -16.56 -66.96
N THR A 5 48.17 -16.17 -68.00
CA THR A 5 46.95 -15.38 -67.85
C THR A 5 45.85 -16.19 -67.15
N VAL A 6 45.72 -17.49 -67.45
CA VAL A 6 44.72 -18.36 -66.80
C VAL A 6 45.05 -18.60 -65.32
N LEU A 7 46.33 -18.76 -64.98
CA LEU A 7 46.77 -18.88 -63.58
C LEU A 7 46.54 -17.60 -62.77
N PHE A 8 46.83 -16.43 -63.36
CA PHE A 8 46.58 -15.14 -62.70
C PHE A 8 45.10 -14.84 -62.52
N VAL A 9 44.27 -15.12 -63.54
CA VAL A 9 42.81 -14.94 -63.45
C VAL A 9 42.21 -15.93 -62.44
N GLY A 10 42.69 -17.17 -62.41
CA GLY A 10 42.27 -18.17 -61.43
C GLY A 10 42.61 -17.79 -59.99
N ALA A 11 43.83 -17.28 -59.74
CA ALA A 11 44.27 -16.81 -58.43
C ALA A 11 43.53 -15.54 -57.97
N ALA A 12 43.24 -14.62 -58.89
CA ALA A 12 42.45 -13.42 -58.59
C ALA A 12 41.00 -13.76 -58.26
N LEU A 13 40.39 -14.73 -58.97
CA LEU A 13 39.03 -15.19 -58.66
C LEU A 13 38.95 -15.87 -57.29
N THR A 14 39.89 -16.76 -56.96
CA THR A 14 39.91 -17.41 -55.63
C THR A 14 40.12 -16.40 -54.51
N ALA A 15 41.01 -15.42 -54.70
CA ALA A 15 41.19 -14.34 -53.73
C ALA A 15 39.89 -13.53 -53.50
N LEU A 16 39.21 -13.11 -54.58
CA LEU A 16 37.95 -12.37 -54.51
C LEU A 16 36.80 -13.18 -53.89
N THR A 17 36.70 -14.48 -54.20
CA THR A 17 35.68 -15.35 -53.58
C THR A 17 35.96 -15.58 -52.09
N SER A 18 37.23 -15.68 -51.69
CA SER A 18 37.62 -15.88 -50.28
C SER A 18 37.34 -14.64 -49.43
N THR A 19 37.58 -13.43 -49.96
CA THR A 19 37.24 -12.17 -49.27
C THR A 19 35.73 -11.95 -49.20
N ALA A 20 35.00 -12.22 -50.29
CA ALA A 20 33.53 -12.13 -50.28
C ALA A 20 32.90 -13.10 -49.26
N MET A 21 33.40 -14.33 -49.17
CA MET A 21 32.93 -15.33 -48.19
C MET A 21 33.29 -14.92 -46.75
N PHE A 22 34.47 -14.34 -46.53
CA PHE A 22 34.87 -13.85 -45.21
C PHE A 22 34.00 -12.68 -44.75
N VAL A 23 33.72 -11.72 -45.63
CA VAL A 23 32.81 -10.59 -45.34
C VAL A 23 31.39 -11.09 -45.07
N THR A 24 30.85 -12.02 -45.87
CA THR A 24 29.51 -12.57 -45.59
C THR A 24 29.46 -13.34 -44.27
N ILE A 25 30.49 -14.12 -43.92
CA ILE A 25 30.55 -14.80 -42.61
C ILE A 25 30.61 -13.77 -41.47
N GLN A 26 31.35 -12.66 -41.65
CA GLN A 26 31.37 -11.58 -40.66
C GLN A 26 30.01 -10.91 -40.52
N GLU A 27 29.32 -10.59 -41.61
CA GLU A 27 27.97 -10.00 -41.59
C GLU A 27 26.92 -10.96 -40.98
N PHE A 28 26.97 -12.26 -41.29
CA PHE A 28 26.09 -13.25 -40.66
C PHE A 28 26.36 -13.43 -39.17
N ARG A 29 27.64 -13.37 -38.74
CA ARG A 29 28.00 -13.40 -37.33
C ARG A 29 27.54 -12.14 -36.62
N ALA A 30 27.76 -10.97 -37.21
CA ALA A 30 27.27 -9.68 -36.70
C ALA A 30 25.75 -9.70 -36.52
N GLY A 31 24.98 -10.11 -37.54
CA GLY A 31 23.52 -10.20 -37.42
C GLY A 31 23.03 -11.24 -36.41
N THR A 32 23.77 -12.34 -36.22
CA THR A 32 23.46 -13.33 -35.18
C THR A 32 23.75 -12.79 -33.77
N ASP A 33 24.85 -12.07 -33.62
CA ASP A 33 25.27 -11.48 -32.36
C ASP A 33 24.37 -10.29 -31.97
N ASP A 34 23.94 -9.48 -32.94
CA ASP A 34 22.92 -8.44 -32.74
C ASP A 34 21.58 -9.03 -32.30
N LYS A 35 21.15 -10.16 -32.89
CA LYS A 35 19.94 -10.84 -32.46
C LYS A 35 20.05 -11.35 -31.02
N LYS A 36 21.17 -11.96 -30.65
CA LYS A 36 21.39 -12.45 -29.28
C LYS A 36 21.46 -11.30 -28.27
N ALA A 37 22.07 -10.18 -28.65
CA ALA A 37 22.11 -8.97 -27.84
C ALA A 37 20.72 -8.37 -27.65
N ALA A 38 19.89 -8.32 -28.70
CA ALA A 38 18.49 -7.89 -28.61
C ALA A 38 17.66 -8.84 -27.73
N GLU A 39 17.90 -10.15 -27.81
CA GLU A 39 17.27 -11.12 -26.90
C GLU A 39 17.70 -10.90 -25.45
N ALA A 40 19.00 -10.70 -25.18
CA ALA A 40 19.50 -10.39 -23.84
C ALA A 40 18.91 -9.08 -23.29
N LEU A 41 18.75 -8.06 -24.14
CA LEU A 41 18.08 -6.81 -23.77
C LEU A 41 16.62 -7.05 -23.37
N ALA A 42 15.87 -7.80 -24.18
CA ALA A 42 14.48 -8.15 -23.87
C ALA A 42 14.35 -8.94 -22.56
N TYR A 43 15.33 -9.77 -22.22
CA TYR A 43 15.35 -10.47 -20.92
C TYR A 43 15.59 -9.52 -19.76
N ALA A 44 16.45 -8.52 -19.94
CA ALA A 44 16.70 -7.49 -18.95
C ALA A 44 15.46 -6.61 -18.72
N GLU A 45 14.73 -6.27 -19.79
CA GLU A 45 13.44 -5.56 -19.71
C GLU A 45 12.37 -6.40 -18.98
N ALA A 46 12.29 -7.70 -19.28
CA ALA A 46 11.40 -8.61 -18.55
C ALA A 46 11.74 -8.69 -17.05
N GLY A 47 13.01 -8.52 -16.68
CA GLY A 47 13.42 -8.41 -15.28
C GLY A 47 12.92 -7.15 -14.60
N ILE A 48 12.88 -6.00 -15.31
CA ILE A 48 12.27 -4.78 -14.80
C ILE A 48 10.76 -5.00 -14.56
N ASP A 49 10.05 -5.56 -15.53
CA ASP A 49 8.61 -5.82 -15.40
C ASP A 49 8.31 -6.77 -14.24
N ARG A 50 9.14 -7.81 -14.07
CA ARG A 50 8.99 -8.76 -12.97
C ARG A 50 9.28 -8.11 -11.62
N MET A 51 10.27 -7.23 -11.53
CA MET A 51 10.54 -6.46 -10.30
C MET A 51 9.35 -5.55 -9.97
N ILE A 52 8.81 -4.80 -10.93
CA ILE A 52 7.63 -3.94 -10.70
C ILE A 52 6.42 -4.77 -10.22
N HIS A 53 6.23 -5.97 -10.77
CA HIS A 53 5.21 -6.89 -10.27
C HIS A 53 5.46 -7.30 -8.82
N GLU A 54 6.70 -7.68 -8.47
CA GLU A 54 7.08 -8.05 -7.10
C GLU A 54 6.81 -6.92 -6.09
N LEU A 55 7.13 -5.67 -6.47
CA LEU A 55 6.84 -4.49 -5.67
C LEU A 55 5.35 -4.35 -5.36
N ARG A 56 4.47 -4.78 -6.28
CA ARG A 56 3.02 -4.65 -6.11
C ARG A 56 2.39 -5.80 -5.35
N THR A 57 3.12 -6.87 -5.04
CA THR A 57 2.52 -8.10 -4.46
C THR A 57 3.13 -8.51 -3.13
N ASN A 58 4.45 -8.55 -3.02
CA ASN A 58 5.11 -9.28 -1.91
C ASN A 58 5.99 -8.39 -1.03
N VAL A 59 6.38 -7.22 -1.53
CA VAL A 59 7.23 -6.28 -0.80
C VAL A 59 6.37 -5.35 0.05
N ASN A 60 6.85 -4.90 1.21
CA ASN A 60 6.21 -3.81 1.96
C ASN A 60 6.92 -2.47 1.71
N PHE A 61 6.23 -1.36 2.00
CA PHE A 61 6.81 -0.02 1.76
C PHE A 61 8.13 0.21 2.51
N GLY A 62 8.27 -0.38 3.71
CA GLY A 62 9.48 -0.27 4.52
C GLY A 62 10.70 -0.88 3.84
N GLN A 63 10.56 -2.10 3.30
CA GLN A 63 11.58 -2.77 2.51
C GLN A 63 11.97 -1.95 1.27
N MET A 64 11.01 -1.32 0.58
CA MET A 64 11.32 -0.47 -0.57
C MET A 64 12.14 0.76 -0.16
N ARG A 65 11.75 1.39 0.96
CA ARG A 65 12.39 2.61 1.45
C ARG A 65 13.83 2.36 1.91
N THR A 66 14.15 1.15 2.35
CA THR A 66 15.50 0.79 2.81
C THR A 66 16.27 -0.11 1.83
N ALA A 67 15.74 -0.37 0.63
CA ALA A 67 16.36 -1.29 -0.32
C ALA A 67 17.79 -0.88 -0.70
N GLY A 68 18.79 -1.70 -0.36
CA GLY A 68 20.21 -1.44 -0.64
C GLY A 68 20.86 -0.40 0.27
N CYS A 69 20.21 -0.01 1.37
CA CYS A 69 20.75 0.87 2.40
C CYS A 69 21.67 0.12 3.38
N GLU A 70 22.37 0.86 4.24
CA GLU A 70 23.16 0.25 5.31
C GLU A 70 22.27 -0.61 6.23
N GLY A 71 22.59 -1.90 6.36
CA GLY A 71 21.80 -2.85 7.14
C GLY A 71 20.55 -3.40 6.46
N SER A 72 20.32 -3.10 5.18
CA SER A 72 19.20 -3.63 4.39
C SER A 72 19.65 -4.09 3.01
N ASP A 73 19.47 -5.37 2.71
CA ASP A 73 19.85 -5.94 1.43
C ASP A 73 18.99 -5.35 0.28
N PRO A 74 19.55 -5.23 -0.94
CA PRO A 74 18.74 -4.93 -2.12
C PRO A 74 17.65 -5.98 -2.36
N ILE A 75 16.50 -5.54 -2.84
CA ILE A 75 15.45 -6.48 -3.25
C ILE A 75 15.84 -7.06 -4.60
N THR A 76 15.91 -8.40 -4.67
CA THR A 76 16.40 -9.11 -5.86
C THR A 76 15.35 -10.07 -6.38
N VAL A 77 15.08 -10.02 -7.68
CA VAL A 77 14.19 -10.94 -8.38
C VAL A 77 14.92 -11.55 -9.55
N SER A 78 14.92 -12.87 -9.63
CA SER A 78 15.56 -13.61 -10.73
C SER A 78 14.59 -14.59 -11.37
N GLY A 79 14.84 -14.92 -12.63
CA GLY A 79 13.99 -15.85 -13.37
C GLY A 79 14.62 -16.36 -14.65
N LYS A 80 13.95 -17.35 -15.25
CA LYS A 80 14.35 -17.98 -16.52
C LYS A 80 13.23 -17.82 -17.56
N ILE A 81 13.60 -17.51 -18.80
CA ILE A 81 12.65 -17.39 -19.92
C ILE A 81 12.73 -18.64 -20.80
N GLY A 82 11.59 -19.32 -20.97
CA GLY A 82 11.49 -20.57 -21.74
C GLY A 82 11.61 -21.85 -20.91
N GLY A 83 11.40 -21.78 -19.59
CA GLY A 83 11.37 -22.93 -18.68
C GLY A 83 12.69 -23.24 -17.97
N GLU A 84 12.66 -24.23 -17.09
CA GLU A 84 13.74 -24.51 -16.11
C GLU A 84 15.10 -24.88 -16.72
N THR A 85 15.10 -25.44 -17.93
CA THR A 85 16.32 -25.85 -18.63
C THR A 85 16.93 -24.73 -19.48
N SER A 86 16.25 -23.58 -19.56
CA SER A 86 16.71 -22.45 -20.33
C SER A 86 17.90 -21.76 -19.66
N LYS A 87 18.91 -21.43 -20.46
CA LYS A 87 20.04 -20.56 -20.09
C LYS A 87 19.73 -19.07 -20.33
N ARG A 88 18.47 -18.74 -20.62
CA ARG A 88 17.99 -17.37 -20.82
C ARG A 88 17.46 -16.87 -19.50
N THR A 89 18.20 -15.99 -18.86
CA THR A 89 17.92 -15.58 -17.48
C THR A 89 17.83 -14.07 -17.37
N PHE A 90 17.17 -13.63 -16.31
CA PHE A 90 17.25 -12.25 -15.86
C PHE A 90 17.50 -12.24 -14.36
N GLU A 91 18.16 -11.18 -13.92
CA GLU A 91 18.29 -10.80 -12.53
C GLU A 91 18.01 -9.30 -12.44
N ALA A 92 17.06 -8.90 -11.60
CA ALA A 92 16.70 -7.52 -11.36
C ALA A 92 16.93 -7.20 -9.90
N ILE A 93 17.60 -6.08 -9.64
CA ILE A 93 17.94 -5.60 -8.30
C ILE A 93 17.35 -4.20 -8.14
N LEU A 94 16.61 -3.99 -7.05
CA LEU A 94 16.06 -2.70 -6.64
C LEU A 94 16.90 -2.10 -5.51
N GLN A 95 17.24 -0.82 -5.65
CA GLN A 95 17.90 -0.04 -4.61
C GLN A 95 17.36 1.38 -4.57
N VAL A 96 17.49 2.05 -3.42
CA VAL A 96 17.23 3.48 -3.29
C VAL A 96 18.15 4.28 -4.23
N TRP A 97 17.57 5.26 -4.92
CA TRP A 97 18.29 6.12 -5.86
C TRP A 97 18.35 7.56 -5.35
N ASN A 98 19.57 8.06 -5.13
CA ASN A 98 19.80 9.47 -4.84
C ASN A 98 20.13 10.23 -6.14
N GLY A 99 19.14 10.95 -6.68
CA GLY A 99 19.31 11.76 -7.88
C GLY A 99 20.25 12.95 -7.71
N ASP A 100 20.38 13.45 -6.48
CA ASP A 100 21.13 14.67 -6.14
C ASP A 100 22.61 14.40 -5.86
N ALA A 101 23.03 13.12 -5.82
CA ALA A 101 24.42 12.79 -5.55
C ALA A 101 25.33 13.33 -6.68
N ALA A 102 26.34 14.09 -6.27
CA ALA A 102 27.30 14.74 -7.19
C ALA A 102 28.10 13.71 -8.00
N ASN A 103 28.50 12.60 -7.38
CA ASN A 103 29.17 11.51 -8.07
C ASN A 103 28.15 10.43 -8.49
N PRO A 104 28.19 9.93 -9.74
CA PRO A 104 27.30 8.86 -10.19
C PRO A 104 27.36 7.58 -9.37
N ALA A 105 28.53 7.25 -8.78
CA ALA A 105 28.69 6.08 -7.92
C ALA A 105 27.94 6.21 -6.59
N ASP A 106 27.77 7.43 -6.08
CA ASP A 106 27.12 7.70 -4.80
C ASP A 106 25.58 7.64 -4.92
N ARG A 107 25.04 7.62 -6.14
CA ARG A 107 23.59 7.56 -6.41
C ARG A 107 22.93 6.25 -5.99
N LEU A 108 23.74 5.18 -5.87
CA LEU A 108 23.32 3.82 -5.47
C LEU A 108 24.11 3.31 -4.26
N ALA A 109 24.95 4.14 -3.66
CA ALA A 109 25.71 3.73 -2.48
C ALA A 109 24.75 3.56 -1.29
N PRO A 110 25.09 2.72 -0.27
CA PRO A 110 24.28 2.63 0.94
C PRO A 110 24.03 3.99 1.63
N ALA A 111 24.97 4.93 1.48
CA ALA A 111 24.84 6.31 1.94
C ALA A 111 23.81 7.16 1.17
N ALA A 112 23.33 6.70 0.00
CA ALA A 112 22.25 7.33 -0.75
C ALA A 112 20.96 7.44 0.09
N CYS A 113 20.79 6.54 1.06
CA CYS A 113 19.68 6.53 2.00
C CYS A 113 19.81 7.55 3.13
N GLY A 114 21.01 8.11 3.33
CA GLY A 114 21.31 9.11 4.36
C GLY A 114 21.27 10.56 3.86
N VAL A 115 21.06 10.78 2.56
CA VAL A 115 20.96 12.14 1.99
C VAL A 115 19.51 12.62 2.11
N PRO A 116 19.23 13.69 2.88
CA PRO A 116 17.89 14.23 3.00
C PRO A 116 17.49 14.83 1.64
N PRO A 117 16.24 14.63 1.24
CA PRO A 117 15.15 15.28 1.93
C PRO A 117 14.43 14.26 2.82
N HIS A 118 13.77 14.71 3.89
CA HIS A 118 12.87 13.88 4.70
C HIS A 118 13.58 13.04 5.77
N ASN A 119 14.06 13.75 6.79
CA ASN A 119 14.10 13.31 8.18
C ASN A 119 13.11 12.16 8.46
N ASN A 120 13.64 11.05 8.98
CA ASN A 120 12.90 9.91 9.56
C ASN A 120 11.83 10.29 10.62
N SER A 121 11.67 11.58 10.92
CA SER A 121 10.65 12.12 11.82
C SER A 121 9.37 12.55 11.13
N ASP A 122 9.30 12.56 9.80
CA ASP A 122 8.07 12.85 9.06
C ASP A 122 7.54 11.55 8.45
N PRO A 123 6.61 10.87 9.13
CA PRO A 123 6.04 9.59 8.68
C PRO A 123 5.12 9.74 7.46
N ARG A 124 4.94 10.95 6.90
CA ARG A 124 4.11 11.15 5.71
C ARG A 124 4.59 10.28 4.56
N ALA A 125 3.77 9.30 4.22
CA ALA A 125 4.09 8.37 3.15
C ALA A 125 4.04 9.05 1.78
N GLU A 126 3.42 10.23 1.64
CA GLU A 126 3.16 10.88 0.36
C GLU A 126 4.40 11.37 -0.40
N GLU A 127 5.55 11.45 0.28
CA GLU A 127 6.76 11.92 -0.37
C GLU A 127 7.32 10.86 -1.34
N PRO A 128 7.39 11.20 -2.64
CA PRO A 128 7.83 10.25 -3.64
C PRO A 128 9.26 9.79 -3.37
N ARG A 129 9.48 8.48 -3.42
CA ARG A 129 10.80 7.87 -3.32
C ARG A 129 11.29 7.47 -4.69
N LEU A 130 12.52 7.88 -5.02
CA LEU A 130 13.19 7.44 -6.23
C LEU A 130 13.94 6.14 -5.94
N LEU A 131 13.64 5.11 -6.73
CA LEU A 131 14.32 3.83 -6.70
C LEU A 131 14.90 3.53 -8.08
N ALA A 132 15.95 2.72 -8.12
CA ALA A 132 16.54 2.21 -9.34
C ALA A 132 16.36 0.70 -9.41
N ILE A 133 15.75 0.23 -10.50
CA ILE A 133 15.78 -1.17 -10.89
C ILE A 133 16.93 -1.34 -11.88
N THR A 134 17.98 -2.05 -11.50
CA THR A 134 19.03 -2.49 -12.42
C THR A 134 18.76 -3.94 -12.77
N SER A 135 18.56 -4.24 -14.06
CA SER A 135 18.35 -5.60 -14.53
C SER A 135 19.42 -6.06 -15.51
N VAL A 136 19.92 -7.27 -15.29
CA VAL A 136 20.85 -7.98 -16.16
C VAL A 136 20.06 -9.07 -16.88
N GLY A 137 20.04 -9.00 -18.20
CA GLY A 137 19.52 -10.06 -19.06
C GLY A 137 20.66 -10.85 -19.68
N GLU A 138 20.60 -12.17 -19.57
CA GLU A 138 21.63 -13.07 -20.10
C GLU A 138 21.05 -14.04 -21.12
N HIS A 139 21.66 -14.02 -22.30
CA HIS A 139 21.59 -15.08 -23.29
C HIS A 139 22.91 -15.88 -23.19
N PRO A 140 22.98 -17.19 -23.53
CA PRO A 140 24.20 -18.00 -23.47
C PRO A 140 25.50 -17.41 -24.02
N THR A 141 25.40 -16.39 -24.88
CA THR A 141 26.50 -15.76 -25.61
C THR A 141 26.42 -14.23 -25.62
N ALA A 142 25.48 -13.62 -24.91
CA ALA A 142 25.31 -12.17 -24.85
C ALA A 142 24.74 -11.75 -23.49
N ARG A 143 25.17 -10.60 -22.98
CA ARG A 143 24.71 -10.03 -21.72
C ARG A 143 24.36 -8.57 -21.96
N ARG A 144 23.27 -8.10 -21.37
CA ARG A 144 22.87 -6.68 -21.40
C ARG A 144 22.46 -6.24 -20.00
N VAL A 145 22.77 -4.98 -19.67
CA VAL A 145 22.40 -4.38 -18.38
C VAL A 145 21.61 -3.12 -18.65
N VAL A 146 20.38 -3.08 -18.14
CA VAL A 146 19.50 -1.91 -18.20
C VAL A 146 19.24 -1.39 -16.80
N ARG A 147 18.91 -0.10 -16.73
CA ARG A 147 18.46 0.55 -15.51
C ARG A 147 17.23 1.39 -15.78
N GLN A 148 16.22 1.19 -14.93
CA GLN A 148 15.00 1.98 -14.88
C GLN A 148 14.96 2.72 -13.54
N ILE A 149 14.94 4.03 -13.57
CA ILE A 149 14.59 4.84 -12.40
C ILE A 149 13.07 4.91 -12.33
N ILE A 150 12.53 4.59 -11.17
CA ILE A 150 11.12 4.65 -10.84
C ILE A 150 10.90 5.60 -9.68
N GLU A 151 9.74 6.23 -9.67
CA GLU A 151 9.21 6.93 -8.52
C GLU A 151 8.12 6.08 -7.89
N VAL A 152 8.21 5.89 -6.58
CA VAL A 152 7.24 5.15 -5.78
C VAL A 152 6.61 6.11 -4.78
N LYS A 153 5.28 6.16 -4.77
CA LYS A 153 4.50 6.96 -3.81
C LYS A 153 3.20 6.23 -3.47
N PRO A 154 2.57 6.45 -2.31
CA PRO A 154 1.25 5.95 -2.03
C PRO A 154 0.24 6.40 -3.09
N ILE A 155 -0.74 5.55 -3.33
CA ILE A 155 -1.79 5.79 -4.32
C ILE A 155 -2.79 6.88 -3.88
N GLY A 156 -2.75 7.32 -2.62
CA GLY A 156 -3.65 8.33 -2.06
C GLY A 156 -4.96 7.77 -1.49
N LEU A 157 -4.96 6.49 -1.07
CA LEU A 157 -6.04 5.95 -0.24
C LEU A 157 -6.05 6.66 1.12
N PRO A 158 -7.21 6.90 1.74
CA PRO A 158 -7.28 7.34 3.12
C PRO A 158 -6.66 6.27 4.04
N ILE A 159 -5.87 6.73 5.00
CA ILE A 159 -5.28 5.91 6.06
C ILE A 159 -6.09 6.09 7.34
N GLY A 160 -6.23 5.02 8.12
CA GLY A 160 -7.08 5.00 9.31
C GLY A 160 -8.44 4.36 9.05
N ILE A 161 -9.53 4.91 9.58
CA ILE A 161 -10.89 4.42 9.30
C ILE A 161 -11.56 5.37 8.32
N TYR A 162 -11.91 4.87 7.14
CA TYR A 162 -12.73 5.59 6.16
C TYR A 162 -14.01 4.81 5.89
N ALA A 163 -15.17 5.44 6.09
CA ALA A 163 -16.41 4.85 5.63
C ALA A 163 -17.48 5.89 5.31
N ASP A 164 -18.31 5.61 4.31
CA ASP A 164 -19.41 6.51 3.93
C ASP A 164 -20.33 6.79 5.10
N ARG A 165 -20.60 5.76 5.92
CA ARG A 165 -21.39 5.87 7.14
C ARG A 165 -20.69 5.18 8.29
N ILE A 166 -20.74 5.81 9.46
CA ILE A 166 -20.16 5.26 10.69
C ILE A 166 -21.21 5.18 11.78
N ASP A 167 -21.42 3.99 12.31
CA ASP A 167 -22.27 3.73 13.47
C ASP A 167 -21.45 3.17 14.65
N ALA A 168 -21.20 4.03 15.62
CA ALA A 168 -20.31 3.78 16.75
C ALA A 168 -21.05 3.35 18.03
N ASN A 169 -21.84 2.29 17.97
CA ASN A 169 -22.69 1.88 19.09
C ASN A 169 -22.01 1.03 20.19
N GLY A 170 -20.76 0.61 20.00
CA GLY A 170 -19.92 -0.17 20.92
C GLY A 170 -18.89 0.69 21.68
N ASN A 171 -18.11 0.08 22.59
CA ASN A 171 -17.08 0.79 23.37
C ASN A 171 -15.67 0.40 22.91
N GLY A 172 -15.33 0.74 21.67
CA GLY A 172 -13.99 0.52 21.14
C GLY A 172 -13.01 1.65 21.48
N GLY A 173 -11.74 1.30 21.59
CA GLY A 173 -10.64 2.25 21.69
C GLY A 173 -10.05 2.57 20.31
N MET A 174 -9.86 3.85 20.03
CA MET A 174 -9.13 4.36 18.88
C MET A 174 -7.80 4.92 19.38
N VAL A 175 -6.69 4.30 19.02
CA VAL A 175 -5.34 4.71 19.47
C VAL A 175 -4.52 5.16 18.28
N SER A 176 -4.14 6.44 18.26
CA SER A 176 -3.32 7.03 17.21
C SER A 176 -3.91 6.86 15.81
N ILE A 177 -5.24 6.76 15.70
CA ILE A 177 -5.95 6.53 14.44
C ILE A 177 -7.11 7.50 14.29
N SER A 178 -7.16 8.19 13.16
CA SER A 178 -8.26 9.08 12.81
C SER A 178 -9.34 8.35 12.03
N MET A 179 -10.55 8.85 12.18
CA MET A 179 -11.75 8.35 11.53
C MET A 179 -12.30 9.44 10.62
N ILE A 180 -12.60 9.08 9.37
CA ILE A 180 -13.03 9.99 8.33
C ILE A 180 -14.31 9.45 7.70
N SER A 181 -15.31 10.31 7.55
CA SER A 181 -16.55 9.98 6.84
C SER A 181 -16.98 11.14 5.95
N PRO A 182 -17.40 10.90 4.70
CA PRO A 182 -18.03 11.95 3.89
C PRO A 182 -19.43 12.34 4.41
N THR A 183 -20.06 11.51 5.24
CA THR A 183 -21.41 11.77 5.77
C THR A 183 -21.41 11.86 7.30
N ASP A 184 -22.50 11.46 7.93
CA ASP A 184 -22.71 11.57 9.37
C ASP A 184 -22.01 10.44 10.13
N ILE A 185 -21.48 10.79 11.30
CA ILE A 185 -20.98 9.84 12.30
C ILE A 185 -21.98 9.82 13.46
N VAL A 186 -22.50 8.64 13.80
CA VAL A 186 -23.48 8.49 14.90
C VAL A 186 -22.94 7.60 16.02
N GLY A 187 -23.37 7.83 17.25
CA GLY A 187 -22.94 7.05 18.42
C GLY A 187 -21.55 7.41 18.96
N ARG A 188 -20.98 8.55 18.53
CA ARG A 188 -19.60 8.96 18.82
C ARG A 188 -19.19 8.92 20.30
N ALA A 189 -20.11 9.16 21.23
CA ALA A 189 -19.84 9.24 22.67
C ALA A 189 -19.27 7.96 23.29
N LYS A 190 -19.38 6.83 22.60
CA LYS A 190 -18.86 5.55 23.12
C LYS A 190 -17.45 5.20 22.66
N MET A 191 -16.87 5.97 21.74
CA MET A 191 -15.51 5.76 21.26
C MET A 191 -14.51 6.62 22.04
N ALA A 192 -13.45 5.99 22.55
CA ALA A 192 -12.28 6.72 23.04
C ALA A 192 -11.34 7.01 21.90
N PHE A 193 -10.76 8.22 21.86
CA PHE A 193 -9.60 8.51 21.03
C PHE A 193 -8.41 8.87 21.94
N ALA A 194 -7.24 8.38 21.60
CA ALA A 194 -6.01 8.65 22.36
C ALA A 194 -4.80 8.71 21.44
N GLY A 195 -3.82 9.54 21.78
CA GLY A 195 -2.57 9.69 21.04
C GLY A 195 -2.69 10.56 19.79
N ASP A 196 -1.55 10.76 19.14
CA ASP A 196 -1.46 11.48 17.87
C ASP A 196 -1.48 10.49 16.70
N ASP A 197 -2.12 10.89 15.60
CA ASP A 197 -2.14 10.13 14.36
C ASP A 197 -0.75 10.18 13.70
N PRO A 198 -0.10 9.04 13.44
CA PRO A 198 1.23 8.99 12.89
C PRO A 198 1.24 9.15 11.37
N TYR A 199 0.09 9.26 10.70
CA TYR A 199 0.02 9.45 9.25
C TYR A 199 -0.25 10.90 8.87
N TYR A 200 -1.21 11.53 9.54
CA TYR A 200 -1.65 12.88 9.20
C TYR A 200 -1.05 13.97 10.09
N VAL A 201 -0.94 15.16 9.52
CA VAL A 201 -0.65 16.42 10.23
C VAL A 201 -1.89 17.31 10.28
N LYS A 202 -1.85 18.38 11.07
CA LYS A 202 -2.99 19.30 11.16
C LYS A 202 -3.33 19.95 9.82
N ASP A 203 -2.33 20.30 9.01
CA ASP A 203 -2.51 20.93 7.69
C ASP A 203 -3.35 20.06 6.72
N ASP A 204 -3.27 18.72 6.86
CA ASP A 204 -4.08 17.81 6.03
C ASP A 204 -5.58 18.03 6.29
N PHE A 205 -5.97 18.28 7.54
CA PHE A 205 -7.36 18.47 7.96
C PHE A 205 -7.81 19.93 8.02
N TYR A 206 -6.88 20.86 8.24
CA TYR A 206 -7.15 22.29 8.45
C TYR A 206 -6.13 23.12 7.67
N ASP A 207 -6.53 23.61 6.49
CA ASP A 207 -5.64 24.32 5.56
C ASP A 207 -4.91 25.50 6.24
N ASN A 208 -3.58 25.56 6.05
CA ASN A 208 -2.65 26.55 6.64
C ASN A 208 -2.40 26.40 8.15
N ASP A 209 -2.64 25.23 8.73
CA ASP A 209 -2.18 24.91 10.10
C ASP A 209 -0.70 24.45 10.08
N ASP A 210 -0.17 24.04 11.23
CA ASP A 210 1.20 23.55 11.35
C ASP A 210 1.37 22.09 10.87
N MET A 211 2.61 21.73 10.57
CA MET A 211 3.00 20.38 10.13
C MET A 211 3.20 19.42 11.32
N THR A 212 2.53 19.67 12.47
CA THR A 212 2.62 18.74 13.61
C THR A 212 1.58 17.63 13.47
N PRO A 213 1.85 16.43 14.02
CA PRO A 213 0.88 15.35 14.04
C PRO A 213 -0.47 15.81 14.59
N ILE A 214 -1.55 15.42 13.93
CA ILE A 214 -2.91 15.70 14.41
C ILE A 214 -3.27 14.71 15.53
N PRO A 215 -3.89 15.14 16.63
CA PRO A 215 -4.46 14.22 17.60
C PRO A 215 -5.53 13.33 16.95
N ALA A 216 -5.55 12.04 17.31
CA ALA A 216 -6.53 11.10 16.78
C ALA A 216 -7.96 11.60 17.05
N ALA A 217 -8.80 11.67 16.02
CA ALA A 217 -10.16 12.21 16.14
C ALA A 217 -11.12 11.68 15.06
N ALA A 218 -12.39 12.08 15.16
CA ALA A 218 -13.42 11.80 14.17
C ALA A 218 -13.71 13.04 13.30
N HIS A 219 -13.68 12.86 11.97
CA HIS A 219 -13.87 13.91 10.97
C HIS A 219 -15.00 13.52 10.03
N ALA A 220 -15.98 14.40 9.87
CA ALA A 220 -17.21 14.12 9.12
C ALA A 220 -17.53 15.23 8.11
N GLY A 221 -17.66 14.90 6.83
CA GLY A 221 -18.24 15.80 5.82
C GLY A 221 -19.73 16.09 6.06
N GLY A 222 -20.37 15.34 6.97
CA GLY A 222 -21.68 15.60 7.55
C GLY A 222 -21.60 16.11 9.00
N GLN A 223 -22.43 15.55 9.86
CA GLN A 223 -22.55 15.91 11.28
C GLN A 223 -22.07 14.77 12.19
N ILE A 224 -21.55 15.12 13.37
CA ILE A 224 -21.18 14.15 14.41
C ILE A 224 -22.24 14.18 15.52
N TYR A 225 -22.83 13.01 15.79
CA TYR A 225 -23.83 12.82 16.82
C TYR A 225 -23.28 11.93 17.94
N PRO A 226 -23.30 12.39 19.21
CA PRO A 226 -22.83 11.60 20.35
C PRO A 226 -23.66 10.32 20.53
N GLY A 227 -24.97 10.39 20.24
CA GLY A 227 -25.90 9.27 20.34
C GLY A 227 -26.40 8.78 18.97
N SER A 228 -26.79 7.51 18.89
CA SER A 228 -27.29 6.88 17.66
C SER A 228 -28.65 7.40 17.17
N GLY A 229 -29.41 8.07 18.04
CA GLY A 229 -30.69 8.66 17.68
C GLY A 229 -30.61 10.00 16.94
N GLY A 230 -29.40 10.54 16.70
CA GLY A 230 -29.21 11.79 15.94
C GLY A 230 -29.76 13.08 16.60
N GLY A 231 -30.23 13.00 17.84
CA GLY A 231 -30.94 14.11 18.50
C GLY A 231 -30.05 15.21 19.08
N ALA A 232 -28.80 14.89 19.41
CA ALA A 232 -27.80 15.84 19.93
C ALA A 232 -26.61 15.87 18.97
N LYS A 233 -26.04 17.05 18.76
CA LYS A 233 -24.84 17.25 17.93
C LYS A 233 -23.64 17.50 18.85
N GLU A 234 -22.45 17.10 18.42
CA GLU A 234 -21.26 17.11 19.27
C GLU A 234 -20.70 18.51 19.60
N HIS A 235 -20.92 19.54 18.77
CA HIS A 235 -20.31 20.87 19.02
C HIS A 235 -21.16 22.17 18.93
N PRO A 236 -22.50 22.25 19.11
CA PRO A 236 -23.19 23.54 18.97
C PRO A 236 -23.53 24.28 20.28
N PRO A 237 -23.45 25.63 20.31
CA PRO A 237 -22.33 26.53 19.92
C PRO A 237 -21.23 26.58 21.00
N SER A 238 -21.40 25.82 22.07
CA SER A 238 -20.36 25.57 23.07
C SER A 238 -19.87 24.14 22.85
N PRO A 239 -18.57 23.85 23.06
CA PRO A 239 -18.09 22.47 23.05
C PRO A 239 -18.97 21.64 23.99
N ASN A 240 -19.33 20.43 23.58
CA ASN A 240 -20.01 19.48 24.46
C ASN A 240 -19.06 19.05 25.58
N CYS A 241 -19.05 19.83 26.66
CA CYS A 241 -18.18 19.60 27.81
C CYS A 241 -18.59 18.40 28.65
N GLU A 242 -19.82 17.92 28.50
CA GLU A 242 -20.27 16.70 29.16
C GLU A 242 -19.65 15.46 28.54
N ALA A 243 -19.26 15.55 27.26
CA ALA A 243 -18.78 14.42 26.51
C ALA A 243 -17.23 14.37 26.41
N ASN A 244 -16.54 15.45 26.81
CA ASN A 244 -15.08 15.55 26.93
C ASN A 244 -14.54 15.53 28.38
N LEU A 245 -15.28 14.99 29.36
CA LEU A 245 -14.84 14.98 30.77
C LEU A 245 -13.64 14.05 31.00
N THR A 246 -12.44 14.60 30.88
CA THR A 246 -11.17 13.95 31.26
C THR A 246 -10.93 13.93 32.77
N THR A 247 -11.82 14.50 33.60
CA THR A 247 -11.60 14.63 35.05
C THR A 247 -12.72 14.01 35.91
N GLY A 248 -12.47 12.78 36.37
CA GLY A 248 -12.54 12.46 37.80
C GLY A 248 -13.90 12.26 38.49
N THR A 249 -15.05 12.29 37.83
CA THR A 249 -16.34 11.96 38.49
C THR A 249 -17.07 10.74 37.92
N ASN A 250 -16.72 10.27 36.72
CA ASN A 250 -17.19 8.98 36.19
C ASN A 250 -16.01 8.27 35.49
N PRO A 251 -15.27 7.38 36.19
CA PRO A 251 -14.09 6.68 35.66
C PRO A 251 -14.42 5.56 34.65
N GLY A 252 -15.48 5.74 33.85
CA GLY A 252 -15.96 4.74 32.88
C GLY A 252 -16.47 5.32 31.57
N THR A 253 -16.36 6.64 31.34
CA THR A 253 -16.74 7.26 30.06
C THR A 253 -15.48 7.51 29.25
N PRO A 254 -15.28 6.84 28.11
CA PRO A 254 -14.15 7.09 27.23
C PRO A 254 -14.12 8.58 26.82
N GLY A 255 -12.96 9.23 26.93
CA GLY A 255 -12.82 10.64 26.58
C GLY A 255 -13.00 10.85 25.07
N GLN A 256 -13.82 11.83 24.70
CA GLN A 256 -13.92 12.30 23.32
C GLN A 256 -12.69 13.11 22.91
N SER A 257 -12.46 13.22 21.60
CA SER A 257 -11.35 14.01 21.05
C SER A 257 -11.82 15.44 20.87
N LEU A 258 -11.00 16.37 21.32
CA LEU A 258 -11.24 17.81 21.11
C LEU A 258 -11.01 18.23 19.67
N TRP A 259 -10.46 17.33 18.85
CA TRP A 259 -10.09 17.55 17.46
C TRP A 259 -11.14 17.00 16.49
N ASP A 260 -12.28 16.54 17.00
CA ASP A 260 -13.41 16.11 16.19
C ASP A 260 -13.88 17.28 15.29
N GLY A 261 -14.02 17.03 13.99
CA GLY A 261 -14.36 18.02 12.97
C GLY A 261 -15.59 17.62 12.16
N SER A 262 -16.47 18.56 11.82
CA SER A 262 -17.66 18.27 10.99
C SER A 262 -17.96 19.35 9.95
N ASN A 263 -18.87 19.14 8.99
CA ASN A 263 -19.26 20.16 8.03
C ASN A 263 -20.47 20.98 8.52
N TRP A 264 -20.22 22.18 9.04
CA TRP A 264 -21.20 23.00 9.78
C TRP A 264 -22.09 23.92 8.92
N THR A 265 -22.01 23.85 7.59
CA THR A 265 -22.51 24.88 6.65
C THR A 265 -24.01 25.20 6.71
N ASN A 266 -24.80 24.46 7.47
CA ASN A 266 -26.26 24.58 7.48
C ASN A 266 -26.80 25.51 8.59
N ASP A 267 -25.92 26.03 9.47
CA ASP A 267 -26.28 26.96 10.55
C ASP A 267 -25.20 28.06 10.67
N GLU A 268 -25.35 29.15 9.92
CA GLU A 268 -24.41 30.29 9.88
C GLU A 268 -24.16 30.99 11.25
N GLY A 269 -24.91 30.62 12.30
CA GLY A 269 -24.76 31.13 13.66
C GLY A 269 -23.92 30.25 14.61
N LEU A 270 -23.46 29.07 14.16
CA LEU A 270 -22.70 28.13 14.98
C LEU A 270 -21.22 28.19 14.57
N ALA A 271 -20.48 29.05 15.28
CA ALA A 271 -19.05 29.28 15.03
C ALA A 271 -18.21 28.02 15.26
N ALA A 272 -17.01 28.01 14.65
CA ALA A 272 -15.93 27.09 15.01
C ALA A 272 -15.75 26.99 16.53
N VAL A 273 -15.28 25.84 17.02
CA VAL A 273 -14.90 25.67 18.43
C VAL A 273 -13.83 26.72 18.79
N SER A 274 -14.25 27.86 19.35
CA SER A 274 -13.37 28.98 19.68
C SER A 274 -12.83 28.92 21.11
N SER A 275 -13.31 27.96 21.90
CA SER A 275 -12.91 27.72 23.29
C SER A 275 -13.14 26.25 23.63
N GLY A 276 -12.19 25.62 24.32
CA GLY A 276 -12.35 24.30 24.94
C GLY A 276 -13.04 24.36 26.31
N CYS A 277 -13.26 23.20 26.92
CA CYS A 277 -13.82 23.09 28.27
C CYS A 277 -12.77 23.38 29.34
N ALA A 278 -13.21 23.67 30.57
CA ALA A 278 -12.30 23.94 31.68
C ALA A 278 -11.31 22.77 31.89
N GLY A 279 -10.00 23.07 31.86
CA GLY A 279 -8.93 22.09 32.00
C GLY A 279 -8.41 21.50 30.68
N GLN A 280 -8.92 21.96 29.53
CA GLN A 280 -8.48 21.50 28.21
C GLN A 280 -7.60 22.54 27.51
N THR A 281 -6.64 22.06 26.71
CA THR A 281 -5.69 22.88 25.94
C THR A 281 -5.52 22.29 24.53
N GLY A 282 -5.51 23.13 23.49
CA GLY A 282 -5.28 22.70 22.10
C GLY A 282 -6.53 22.09 21.45
N PHE A 283 -7.40 22.95 20.90
CA PHE A 283 -8.59 22.58 20.12
C PHE A 283 -8.43 23.14 18.69
N PRO A 284 -9.08 22.54 17.68
CA PRO A 284 -8.95 22.99 16.30
C PRO A 284 -9.55 24.41 16.18
N PRO A 285 -8.79 25.39 15.66
CA PRO A 285 -9.20 26.80 15.63
C PRO A 285 -10.43 27.03 14.72
N THR A 286 -10.65 26.12 13.77
CA THR A 286 -11.70 26.18 12.75
C THR A 286 -12.26 24.79 12.47
N SER A 287 -12.93 24.16 13.45
CA SER A 287 -13.46 22.77 13.45
C SER A 287 -14.41 22.37 12.30
N ARG A 288 -14.48 23.15 11.23
CA ARG A 288 -15.11 22.77 9.97
C ARG A 288 -14.19 21.77 9.27
N PHE A 289 -14.72 20.59 9.00
CA PHE A 289 -14.15 19.61 8.10
C PHE A 289 -15.09 19.52 6.90
N ASP A 290 -14.69 20.10 5.78
CA ASP A 290 -15.51 20.20 4.58
C ASP A 290 -15.04 19.30 3.43
N ALA A 291 -15.60 19.51 2.24
CA ALA A 291 -15.31 18.69 1.08
C ALA A 291 -13.87 18.88 0.56
N ASP A 292 -13.26 20.05 0.76
CA ASP A 292 -11.88 20.29 0.35
C ASP A 292 -10.94 19.56 1.32
N ASP A 293 -11.23 19.62 2.62
CA ASP A 293 -10.50 18.87 3.65
C ASP A 293 -10.60 17.36 3.41
N LEU A 294 -11.81 16.85 3.13
CA LEU A 294 -12.04 15.46 2.74
C LEU A 294 -11.22 15.06 1.52
N THR A 295 -11.12 15.93 0.51
CA THR A 295 -10.34 15.67 -0.70
C THR A 295 -8.84 15.62 -0.41
N ARG A 296 -8.33 16.42 0.55
CA ARG A 296 -6.91 16.38 0.95
C ARG A 296 -6.56 15.09 1.69
N VAL A 297 -7.40 14.66 2.64
CA VAL A 297 -7.13 13.43 3.43
C VAL A 297 -7.50 12.14 2.71
N SER A 298 -8.31 12.22 1.65
CA SER A 298 -8.77 11.05 0.89
C SER A 298 -8.85 11.35 -0.62
N PRO A 299 -7.71 11.66 -1.29
CA PRO A 299 -7.72 12.06 -2.70
C PRO A 299 -8.19 10.94 -3.64
N ARG A 300 -8.02 9.68 -3.23
CA ARG A 300 -8.56 8.49 -3.91
C ARG A 300 -9.25 7.59 -2.89
N PRO A 301 -10.49 7.87 -2.49
CA PRO A 301 -11.18 7.11 -1.44
C PRO A 301 -11.53 5.69 -1.88
N GLU A 302 -11.60 5.46 -3.19
CA GLU A 302 -11.91 4.17 -3.80
C GLU A 302 -10.77 3.73 -4.73
N LEU A 303 -10.55 2.41 -4.75
CA LEU A 303 -9.69 1.78 -5.74
C LEU A 303 -10.39 1.71 -7.10
N SER A 304 -9.62 1.76 -8.18
CA SER A 304 -10.19 1.51 -9.50
C SER A 304 -10.51 0.02 -9.69
N GLU A 305 -11.40 -0.32 -10.62
CA GLU A 305 -11.67 -1.73 -10.96
C GLU A 305 -10.42 -2.46 -11.46
N GLN A 306 -9.48 -1.73 -12.07
CA GLN A 306 -8.18 -2.30 -12.46
C GLN A 306 -7.33 -2.66 -11.24
N ASP A 307 -7.34 -1.83 -10.19
CA ASP A 307 -6.63 -2.12 -8.94
C ASP A 307 -7.24 -3.35 -8.25
N TYR A 308 -8.57 -3.44 -8.19
CA TYR A 308 -9.25 -4.62 -7.66
C TYR A 308 -8.96 -5.90 -8.46
N LEU A 309 -8.90 -5.80 -9.80
CA LEU A 309 -8.51 -6.93 -10.64
C LEU A 309 -7.06 -7.36 -10.35
N ALA A 310 -6.13 -6.41 -10.15
CA ALA A 310 -4.75 -6.74 -9.79
C ALA A 310 -4.68 -7.46 -8.43
N LEU A 311 -5.41 -6.98 -7.42
CA LEU A 311 -5.51 -7.63 -6.11
C LEU A 311 -6.12 -9.05 -6.22
N LYS A 312 -7.16 -9.21 -7.06
CA LYS A 312 -7.80 -10.50 -7.32
C LYS A 312 -6.84 -11.50 -7.95
N GLU A 313 -6.10 -11.11 -8.98
CA GLU A 313 -5.15 -12.00 -9.66
C GLU A 313 -3.96 -12.34 -8.76
N ALA A 314 -3.47 -11.39 -7.95
CA ALA A 314 -2.45 -11.67 -6.95
C ALA A 314 -2.94 -12.66 -5.88
N ALA A 315 -4.17 -12.50 -5.38
CA ALA A 315 -4.77 -13.42 -4.42
C ALA A 315 -4.95 -14.84 -4.99
N LYS A 316 -5.31 -14.98 -6.27
CA LYS A 316 -5.38 -16.29 -6.95
C LYS A 316 -4.01 -16.95 -7.09
N ALA A 317 -2.97 -16.16 -7.36
CA ALA A 317 -1.64 -16.66 -7.63
C ALA A 317 -0.91 -17.11 -6.35
N SER A 318 -0.92 -16.29 -5.29
CA SER A 318 -0.11 -16.50 -4.09
C SER A 318 -0.84 -16.25 -2.77
N GLY A 319 -2.11 -15.82 -2.80
CA GLY A 319 -2.87 -15.47 -1.60
C GLY A 319 -4.01 -16.44 -1.29
N LEU A 320 -5.04 -15.89 -0.63
CA LEU A 320 -6.32 -16.56 -0.40
C LEU A 320 -7.37 -15.94 -1.33
N TYR A 321 -7.96 -16.72 -2.22
CA TYR A 321 -9.06 -16.26 -3.09
C TYR A 321 -10.29 -17.11 -2.85
N CYS A 322 -11.46 -16.49 -2.72
CA CYS A 322 -12.73 -17.17 -2.51
C CYS A 322 -13.84 -16.55 -3.37
N LEU A 323 -14.47 -17.38 -4.17
CA LEU A 323 -15.73 -17.05 -4.86
C LEU A 323 -16.92 -17.58 -4.05
N ASN A 324 -17.85 -16.69 -3.71
CA ASN A 324 -19.04 -16.93 -2.89
C ASN A 324 -18.74 -17.57 -1.52
N ALA A 325 -17.55 -17.32 -0.96
CA ALA A 325 -17.01 -17.96 0.25
C ALA A 325 -17.02 -19.52 0.26
N ALA A 326 -17.39 -20.16 -0.85
CA ALA A 326 -17.52 -21.62 -0.95
C ALA A 326 -16.42 -22.22 -1.83
N ASN A 327 -16.03 -21.52 -2.90
CA ASN A 327 -15.00 -21.94 -3.83
C ASN A 327 -13.71 -21.18 -3.52
N CYS A 328 -12.92 -21.73 -2.60
CA CYS A 328 -11.71 -21.10 -2.12
C CYS A 328 -10.43 -21.79 -2.61
N THR A 329 -9.41 -20.99 -2.88
CA THR A 329 -8.05 -21.42 -3.19
C THR A 329 -7.07 -20.69 -2.29
N ARG A 330 -6.04 -21.40 -1.82
CA ARG A 330 -4.88 -20.87 -1.12
C ARG A 330 -3.65 -21.19 -1.93
N GLU A 331 -2.88 -20.17 -2.33
CA GLU A 331 -1.69 -20.33 -3.17
C GLU A 331 -2.01 -21.12 -4.46
N GLY A 332 -3.18 -20.85 -5.05
CA GLY A 332 -3.72 -21.56 -6.21
C GLY A 332 -4.28 -22.97 -5.95
N ALA A 333 -4.11 -23.53 -4.75
CA ALA A 333 -4.61 -24.87 -4.40
C ALA A 333 -6.01 -24.80 -3.75
N PRO A 334 -6.99 -25.65 -4.15
CA PRO A 334 -8.31 -25.66 -3.53
C PRO A 334 -8.28 -25.94 -2.03
N ILE A 335 -9.08 -25.21 -1.24
CA ILE A 335 -9.29 -25.42 0.19
C ILE A 335 -10.76 -25.31 0.55
N THR A 336 -11.15 -25.83 1.72
CA THR A 336 -12.48 -25.66 2.29
C THR A 336 -12.37 -24.77 3.52
N LEU A 337 -13.14 -23.68 3.55
CA LEU A 337 -13.22 -22.79 4.71
C LEU A 337 -14.48 -23.10 5.53
N GLY A 338 -14.37 -22.91 6.84
CA GLY A 338 -15.52 -22.93 7.73
C GLY A 338 -16.31 -21.61 7.68
N PRO A 339 -17.38 -21.49 8.50
CA PRO A 339 -18.16 -20.25 8.62
C PRO A 339 -17.37 -19.10 9.28
N ASN A 340 -16.26 -19.41 9.95
CA ASN A 340 -15.27 -18.45 10.41
C ASN A 340 -13.92 -18.86 9.84
N ILE A 341 -13.11 -17.88 9.45
CA ILE A 341 -11.77 -18.10 8.93
C ILE A 341 -10.78 -18.06 10.10
N PHE A 342 -10.22 -19.22 10.43
CA PHE A 342 -9.26 -19.37 11.51
C PHE A 342 -7.83 -19.30 10.98
N GLN A 343 -6.87 -19.04 11.88
CA GLN A 343 -5.46 -19.03 11.53
C GLN A 343 -4.99 -20.37 10.93
N SER A 344 -5.57 -21.50 11.37
CA SER A 344 -5.28 -22.83 10.81
C SER A 344 -5.64 -22.96 9.33
N ASP A 345 -6.64 -22.20 8.86
CA ASP A 345 -7.11 -22.25 7.49
C ASP A 345 -6.14 -21.54 6.53
N LEU A 346 -5.33 -20.62 7.06
CA LEU A 346 -4.38 -19.82 6.30
C LEU A 346 -3.06 -20.55 6.00
N GLY A 347 -2.71 -21.60 6.77
CA GLY A 347 -1.51 -22.39 6.52
C GLY A 347 -0.24 -21.54 6.41
N ASN A 348 0.50 -21.70 5.30
CA ASN A 348 1.77 -21.00 5.05
C ASN A 348 1.61 -19.48 4.84
N LEU A 349 0.41 -18.99 4.50
CA LEU A 349 0.17 -17.55 4.38
C LEU A 349 0.47 -16.81 5.69
N THR A 350 0.34 -17.50 6.83
CA THR A 350 0.68 -16.91 8.13
C THR A 350 2.16 -16.61 8.30
N THR A 351 3.03 -17.21 7.47
CA THR A 351 4.49 -16.99 7.46
C THR A 351 4.98 -16.01 6.41
N GLU A 352 4.12 -15.65 5.45
CA GLU A 352 4.45 -14.68 4.41
C GLU A 352 4.52 -13.25 4.98
N THR A 353 5.42 -12.44 4.41
CA THR A 353 5.60 -11.02 4.79
C THR A 353 4.37 -10.20 4.43
N ASN A 354 3.84 -10.37 3.23
CA ASN A 354 2.63 -9.69 2.78
C ASN A 354 1.84 -10.64 1.88
N TRP A 355 0.52 -10.67 2.04
CA TRP A 355 -0.34 -11.48 1.20
C TRP A 355 -1.75 -10.88 1.13
N ILE A 356 -2.52 -11.32 0.14
CA ILE A 356 -3.86 -10.79 -0.16
C ILE A 356 -4.89 -11.89 0.10
N ALA A 357 -5.94 -11.56 0.86
CA ALA A 357 -7.16 -12.34 0.93
C ALA A 357 -8.26 -11.62 0.15
N TYR A 358 -8.81 -12.26 -0.87
CA TYR A 358 -9.81 -11.69 -1.76
C TYR A 358 -11.06 -12.57 -1.76
N PHE A 359 -12.17 -12.00 -1.28
CA PHE A 359 -13.48 -12.60 -1.25
C PHE A 359 -14.40 -11.85 -2.19
N GLU A 360 -15.12 -12.57 -3.04
CA GLU A 360 -16.05 -11.98 -3.99
C GLU A 360 -17.33 -12.79 -4.01
N TYR A 361 -18.46 -12.09 -3.97
CA TYR A 361 -19.77 -12.68 -4.18
C TYR A 361 -20.31 -12.27 -5.54
N ASP A 362 -20.75 -13.26 -6.33
CA ASP A 362 -21.29 -13.04 -7.68
C ASP A 362 -22.76 -12.58 -7.67
N SER A 363 -23.43 -12.69 -6.53
CA SER A 363 -24.85 -12.43 -6.35
C SER A 363 -25.22 -12.25 -4.87
N GLY A 364 -26.43 -11.74 -4.61
CA GLY A 364 -26.95 -11.50 -3.27
C GLY A 364 -26.78 -10.04 -2.82
N ASP A 365 -27.34 -9.75 -1.64
CA ASP A 365 -27.17 -8.46 -1.00
C ASP A 365 -25.78 -8.40 -0.30
N PRO A 366 -24.94 -7.39 -0.57
CA PRO A 366 -23.67 -7.20 0.12
C PRO A 366 -23.77 -7.20 1.66
N PHE A 367 -24.93 -6.84 2.20
CA PHE A 367 -25.18 -6.83 3.65
C PHE A 367 -25.55 -8.22 4.23
N ASP A 368 -25.94 -9.18 3.38
CA ASP A 368 -26.21 -10.56 3.79
C ASP A 368 -25.01 -11.49 3.57
N ASN A 369 -24.16 -11.16 2.60
CA ASN A 369 -22.95 -11.89 2.25
C ASN A 369 -21.79 -11.56 3.19
N VAL A 370 -21.63 -12.33 4.28
CA VAL A 370 -20.68 -11.98 5.35
C VAL A 370 -19.47 -12.91 5.41
N VAL A 371 -18.27 -12.33 5.33
CA VAL A 371 -17.00 -12.99 5.68
C VAL A 371 -16.71 -12.79 7.17
N ARG A 372 -16.58 -13.89 7.93
CA ARG A 372 -16.24 -13.82 9.36
C ARG A 372 -14.77 -14.14 9.58
N TRP A 373 -14.02 -13.14 10.02
CA TRP A 373 -12.58 -13.25 10.21
C TRP A 373 -12.23 -13.52 11.68
N LYS A 374 -11.54 -14.62 11.95
CA LYS A 374 -11.05 -15.00 13.29
C LYS A 374 -9.54 -15.28 13.32
N ALA A 375 -8.83 -15.10 12.21
CA ALA A 375 -7.39 -15.33 12.18
C ALA A 375 -6.60 -14.15 12.75
N SER A 376 -5.40 -14.46 13.24
CA SER A 376 -4.46 -13.48 13.78
C SER A 376 -3.26 -13.34 12.83
N VAL A 377 -3.11 -12.16 12.26
CA VAL A 377 -1.87 -11.71 11.60
C VAL A 377 -1.08 -10.92 12.66
N GLN A 378 0.21 -11.22 12.77
CA GLN A 378 1.09 -10.69 13.82
C GLN A 378 1.06 -9.15 13.86
N PRO A 379 1.29 -8.53 15.03
CA PRO A 379 1.39 -7.07 15.14
C PRO A 379 2.55 -6.53 14.30
N CYS A 380 2.54 -5.21 14.04
CA CYS A 380 3.61 -4.60 13.28
C CYS A 380 5.00 -4.83 13.91
N SER A 381 5.99 -5.12 13.07
CA SER A 381 7.41 -5.19 13.44
C SER A 381 8.20 -4.12 12.69
N ASP A 382 9.10 -3.44 13.41
CA ASP A 382 10.06 -2.49 12.81
C ASP A 382 11.15 -3.20 12.01
N ASP A 383 11.35 -4.52 12.22
CA ASP A 383 12.16 -5.35 11.33
C ASP A 383 11.33 -5.71 10.09
N PRO A 384 11.65 -5.17 8.90
CA PRO A 384 10.85 -5.39 7.69
C PRO A 384 10.80 -6.86 7.26
N ASN A 385 11.74 -7.71 7.72
CA ASN A 385 11.75 -9.15 7.45
C ASN A 385 10.84 -9.95 8.40
N GLN A 386 10.45 -9.35 9.52
CA GLN A 386 9.50 -9.92 10.48
C GLN A 386 8.11 -9.28 10.38
N HIS A 387 8.01 -8.13 9.70
CA HIS A 387 6.74 -7.47 9.46
C HIS A 387 5.82 -8.37 8.64
N ARG A 388 4.60 -8.59 9.14
CA ARG A 388 3.58 -9.38 8.44
C ARG A 388 2.34 -8.55 8.28
N SER A 389 1.84 -8.47 7.05
CA SER A 389 0.61 -7.76 6.76
C SER A 389 -0.32 -8.56 5.86
N VAL A 390 -1.60 -8.22 5.91
CA VAL A 390 -2.62 -8.75 5.02
C VAL A 390 -3.43 -7.63 4.41
N VAL A 391 -3.73 -7.77 3.12
CA VAL A 391 -4.78 -6.99 2.46
C VAL A 391 -6.02 -7.85 2.34
N LEU A 392 -7.06 -7.51 3.10
CA LEU A 392 -8.36 -8.16 3.03
C LEU A 392 -9.27 -7.37 2.10
N VAL A 393 -9.81 -8.03 1.09
CA VAL A 393 -10.77 -7.43 0.15
C VAL A 393 -12.04 -8.26 0.15
N VAL A 394 -13.18 -7.62 0.36
CA VAL A 394 -14.50 -8.25 0.24
C VAL A 394 -15.33 -7.45 -0.76
N ARG A 395 -15.48 -7.98 -1.98
CA ARG A 395 -16.35 -7.40 -3.03
C ARG A 395 -17.76 -7.97 -2.93
N ASN A 396 -18.77 -7.10 -3.07
CA ASN A 396 -20.20 -7.44 -2.99
C ASN A 396 -20.56 -8.22 -1.71
N GLY A 397 -19.92 -7.86 -0.60
CA GLY A 397 -20.10 -8.51 0.68
C GLY A 397 -19.65 -7.62 1.83
N SER A 398 -19.85 -8.13 3.04
CA SER A 398 -19.52 -7.50 4.30
C SER A 398 -18.52 -8.34 5.07
N MET A 399 -17.87 -7.75 6.06
CA MET A 399 -16.87 -8.40 6.90
C MET A 399 -17.19 -8.21 8.37
N GLU A 400 -17.12 -9.30 9.14
CA GLU A 400 -17.25 -9.29 10.60
C GLU A 400 -15.96 -9.78 11.25
N MET A 401 -15.34 -8.89 12.04
CA MET A 401 -14.21 -9.25 12.88
C MET A 401 -14.70 -9.95 14.16
N GLN A 402 -14.28 -11.19 14.33
CA GLN A 402 -14.62 -12.02 15.47
C GLN A 402 -13.66 -11.78 16.64
N SER A 403 -14.08 -12.13 17.86
CA SER A 403 -13.21 -12.02 19.04
C SER A 403 -11.92 -12.81 18.88
N GLU A 404 -10.85 -12.32 19.51
CA GLU A 404 -9.49 -12.91 19.50
C GLU A 404 -8.76 -12.81 18.15
N SER A 405 -9.35 -12.16 17.15
CA SER A 405 -8.67 -11.87 15.89
C SER A 405 -7.65 -10.74 16.04
N SER A 406 -6.67 -10.71 15.14
CA SER A 406 -5.79 -9.56 14.96
C SER A 406 -5.42 -9.39 13.50
N ILE A 407 -5.36 -8.15 13.05
CA ILE A 407 -4.96 -7.82 11.67
C ILE A 407 -3.93 -6.71 11.74
N THR A 408 -2.89 -6.86 10.92
CA THR A 408 -2.00 -5.77 10.51
C THR A 408 -2.15 -5.62 9.00
N GLY A 409 -2.50 -4.43 8.49
CA GLY A 409 -2.59 -4.19 7.04
C GLY A 409 -3.79 -3.37 6.59
N PHE A 410 -4.52 -3.83 5.57
CA PHE A 410 -5.69 -3.13 5.03
C PHE A 410 -6.92 -4.02 5.01
N VAL A 411 -8.09 -3.41 5.23
CA VAL A 411 -9.40 -4.04 5.11
C VAL A 411 -10.27 -3.19 4.18
N LEU A 412 -10.65 -3.77 3.04
CA LEU A 412 -11.39 -3.11 1.97
C LEU A 412 -12.74 -3.81 1.77
N VAL A 413 -13.83 -3.11 2.10
CA VAL A 413 -15.22 -3.60 2.01
C VAL A 413 -16.09 -2.54 1.31
N PRO A 414 -15.80 -2.21 0.04
CA PRO A 414 -16.31 -1.01 -0.62
C PRO A 414 -17.84 -1.00 -0.80
N GLU A 415 -18.49 -2.17 -0.93
CA GLU A 415 -19.95 -2.24 -1.12
C GLU A 415 -20.75 -2.62 0.15
N GLY A 416 -20.10 -3.14 1.19
CA GLY A 416 -20.75 -3.67 2.39
C GLY A 416 -20.27 -3.04 3.68
N TYR A 417 -20.57 -3.70 4.80
CA TYR A 417 -20.15 -3.21 6.11
C TYR A 417 -18.89 -3.91 6.62
N PHE A 418 -18.06 -3.16 7.34
CA PHE A 418 -17.12 -3.72 8.30
C PHE A 418 -17.72 -3.62 9.69
N ASP A 419 -17.79 -4.73 10.41
CA ASP A 419 -18.37 -4.79 11.75
C ASP A 419 -17.45 -5.40 12.80
N SER A 420 -17.44 -4.75 13.96
CA SER A 420 -16.61 -5.09 15.10
C SER A 420 -17.33 -6.00 16.12
N ALA A 421 -17.93 -7.11 15.70
CA ALA A 421 -18.80 -7.93 16.56
C ALA A 421 -18.11 -8.50 17.84
N GLY A 422 -16.77 -8.60 17.86
CA GLY A 422 -16.00 -9.18 18.96
C GLY A 422 -15.06 -8.21 19.69
N ALA A 423 -14.24 -8.78 20.59
CA ALA A 423 -13.10 -8.10 21.18
C ALA A 423 -11.82 -8.48 20.43
N TYR A 424 -11.20 -7.51 19.76
CA TYR A 424 -10.03 -7.73 18.91
C TYR A 424 -9.13 -6.50 18.89
N ILE A 425 -7.89 -6.71 18.46
CA ILE A 425 -6.91 -5.62 18.24
C ILE A 425 -6.61 -5.57 16.75
N THR A 426 -6.74 -4.40 16.14
CA THR A 426 -6.44 -4.23 14.71
C THR A 426 -5.53 -3.03 14.51
N GLU A 427 -4.43 -3.29 13.81
CA GLU A 427 -3.49 -2.29 13.33
C GLU A 427 -3.62 -2.17 11.81
N ALA A 428 -4.72 -1.58 11.37
CA ALA A 428 -5.07 -1.57 9.96
C ALA A 428 -5.80 -0.31 9.53
N THR A 429 -5.69 -0.03 8.24
CA THR A 429 -6.61 0.88 7.57
C THR A 429 -7.87 0.13 7.17
N VAL A 430 -9.04 0.68 7.47
CA VAL A 430 -10.34 0.12 7.14
C VAL A 430 -11.06 1.07 6.20
N ILE A 431 -11.39 0.61 4.99
CA ILE A 431 -12.19 1.33 4.00
C ILE A 431 -13.45 0.54 3.74
N ALA A 432 -14.62 1.08 4.07
CA ALA A 432 -15.90 0.36 3.94
C ALA A 432 -17.05 1.26 3.51
N LYS A 433 -18.15 0.68 2.99
CA LYS A 433 -19.39 1.44 2.81
C LYS A 433 -19.98 1.86 4.15
N GLU A 434 -19.99 0.94 5.10
CA GLU A 434 -20.47 1.19 6.46
C GLU A 434 -19.49 0.62 7.48
N PHE A 435 -19.10 1.43 8.45
CA PHE A 435 -18.34 0.97 9.61
C PHE A 435 -19.27 0.86 10.81
N ARG A 436 -19.36 -0.34 11.39
CA ARG A 436 -20.17 -0.63 12.58
C ARG A 436 -19.26 -1.03 13.73
N LEU A 437 -19.22 -0.20 14.76
CA LEU A 437 -18.60 -0.56 16.02
C LEU A 437 -19.68 -1.09 16.96
N ARG A 438 -19.74 -2.39 17.22
CA ARG A 438 -20.74 -3.02 18.11
C ARG A 438 -20.14 -3.66 19.36
N GLY A 439 -18.90 -4.13 19.26
CA GLY A 439 -18.14 -4.82 20.32
C GLY A 439 -17.16 -3.93 21.08
N GLN A 440 -16.10 -4.56 21.62
CA GLN A 440 -14.97 -3.92 22.32
C GLN A 440 -13.73 -4.05 21.42
N ALA A 441 -13.67 -3.30 20.33
CA ALA A 441 -12.55 -3.35 19.41
C ALA A 441 -11.52 -2.27 19.73
N ASP A 442 -10.24 -2.64 19.73
CA ASP A 442 -9.13 -1.68 19.79
C ASP A 442 -8.56 -1.52 18.38
N LEU A 443 -8.91 -0.42 17.72
CA LEU A 443 -8.31 -0.04 16.45
C LEU A 443 -7.17 0.93 16.73
N ARG A 444 -6.03 0.68 16.08
CA ARG A 444 -4.84 1.50 16.26
C ARG A 444 -4.08 1.68 14.96
N LEU A 445 -3.30 2.74 14.90
CA LEU A 445 -2.29 2.94 13.88
C LEU A 445 -0.99 3.26 14.59
N SER A 446 0.09 2.53 14.26
CA SER A 446 1.41 2.85 14.80
C SER A 446 2.30 3.43 13.72
N GLU A 447 3.36 4.13 14.14
CA GLU A 447 4.40 4.56 13.19
C GLU A 447 5.03 3.37 12.46
N CYS A 448 5.14 2.20 13.11
CA CYS A 448 5.64 1.00 12.47
C CYS A 448 4.76 0.63 11.27
N TRP A 449 3.43 0.70 11.40
CA TRP A 449 2.51 0.41 10.31
C TRP A 449 2.68 1.40 9.18
N VAL A 450 2.74 2.69 9.48
CA VAL A 450 2.93 3.75 8.47
C VAL A 450 4.26 3.56 7.71
N ARG A 451 5.30 3.07 8.38
CA ARG A 451 6.58 2.75 7.74
C ARG A 451 6.54 1.49 6.88
N ASN A 452 5.62 0.55 7.13
CA ASN A 452 5.65 -0.80 6.57
C ASN A 452 4.34 -1.24 5.90
N PHE A 453 3.45 -0.30 5.52
CA PHE A 453 2.15 -0.67 4.96
C PHE A 453 2.28 -1.50 3.67
N PRO A 454 1.27 -2.33 3.34
CA PRO A 454 1.28 -3.18 2.14
C PRO A 454 1.52 -2.40 0.84
N ALA A 455 2.45 -2.87 0.02
CA ALA A 455 2.80 -2.18 -1.21
C ALA A 455 1.83 -2.23 -2.40
N PRO A 456 0.76 -3.07 -2.46
CA PRO A 456 -0.23 -2.93 -3.53
C PRO A 456 -0.84 -1.53 -3.66
N PHE A 457 -0.69 -0.70 -2.62
CA PHE A 457 -1.20 0.67 -2.55
C PHE A 457 -0.14 1.74 -2.86
N VAL A 458 0.94 1.37 -3.56
CA VAL A 458 1.90 2.33 -4.11
C VAL A 458 1.74 2.45 -5.61
N ASP A 459 1.74 3.69 -6.08
CA ASP A 459 1.94 4.02 -7.49
C ASP A 459 3.43 3.90 -7.83
N VAL A 460 3.71 3.31 -8.99
CA VAL A 460 5.07 3.09 -9.50
C VAL A 460 5.16 3.74 -10.88
N VAL A 461 5.83 4.88 -10.94
CA VAL A 461 5.93 5.71 -12.14
C VAL A 461 7.34 5.64 -12.71
N PRO A 462 7.55 5.11 -13.93
CA PRO A 462 8.83 5.18 -14.61
C PRO A 462 9.27 6.64 -14.85
N ARG A 463 10.51 6.99 -14.47
CA ARG A 463 11.06 8.34 -14.63
C ARG A 463 12.16 8.42 -15.69
N ALA A 464 13.08 7.45 -15.72
CA ALA A 464 14.19 7.44 -16.68
C ALA A 464 14.66 6.02 -16.99
N TRP A 465 15.06 5.78 -18.23
CA TRP A 465 15.60 4.50 -18.69
C TRP A 465 16.99 4.68 -19.30
N SER A 466 17.89 3.73 -19.06
CA SER A 466 19.22 3.71 -19.64
C SER A 466 19.77 2.30 -19.80
N GLU A 467 20.43 2.02 -20.92
CA GLU A 467 21.32 0.86 -21.07
C GLU A 467 22.67 1.21 -20.41
N VAL A 468 23.05 0.47 -19.37
CA VAL A 468 24.25 0.74 -18.56
C VAL A 468 25.48 0.06 -19.16
N ASP A 469 25.30 -1.12 -19.75
CA ASP A 469 26.38 -1.91 -20.36
C ASP A 469 25.90 -2.64 -21.62
N ARG A 470 26.77 -2.67 -22.65
CA ARG A 470 26.57 -3.30 -23.96
C ARG A 470 27.58 -4.42 -24.16
#